data_AF-A0A497C008-F1
#
_entry.id   AF-A0A497C008-F1
#
_cell.length_a   1.000
_cell.length_b   1.000
_cell.length_c   1.000
_cell.angle_alpha   90.00
_cell.angle_beta   90.00
_cell.angle_gamma   90.00
#
_symmetry.space_group_name_H-M   'P 1'
#
loop_
_entity.id
_entity.type
_entity.pdbx_description
1 polymer ?
#
loop_
_entity_poly.entity_id
_entity_poly.type
_entity_poly.pdbx_seq_one_letter_code
_entity_poly.pdbx_strand_id
1 'polypeptide(L)'
;MNCDRIRPLLSAYLDGELDPVQESEVADHLATCQECARVLDDFGALRQEIRALPDVAPPAGMRPAFEERSRRRSVFPNFGARLLASGAAAVALVAVLVGLAVVMSGVLRQMQVASQPPSVVATYPLDGATDVPLDTNLTLTFGRAMDQASVEAATHIVPEVQLAFAWQGKTLAVVPFADWRPGMAYTLTVAGTARATDGEALVEPFALRFATLPTGGEPEESLNPIGRFGQVWRAELGGPGGSLGYATAVEQELWCAGQHFERGQMLWLDQLREDPIYVLSYGEGESGGNWQRYVDTWREGDPESADLTPPPGLFEPIRGFGRLWREELDGPGAPVGWALEPEQGFTGSVQPFERGLMLWDPLDQAVYVLWDDGTWTAYPVQE
;
A
#
# COMPACT_ATOMS: atom_id res chain seq x y z
N MET A 1 -10.69 -10.76 36.45
CA MET A 1 -10.77 -10.44 35.01
C MET A 1 -10.55 -11.70 34.19
N ASN A 2 -11.10 -11.79 32.97
CA ASN A 2 -10.84 -12.89 32.04
C ASN A 2 -9.64 -12.55 31.14
N CYS A 3 -9.04 -13.59 30.57
CA CYS A 3 -7.85 -13.50 29.72
C CYS A 3 -8.03 -12.56 28.52
N ASP A 4 -9.24 -12.48 27.96
CA ASP A 4 -9.54 -11.67 26.76
C ASP A 4 -9.34 -10.16 26.97
N ARG A 5 -9.50 -9.67 28.21
CA ARG A 5 -9.25 -8.26 28.54
C ARG A 5 -7.80 -7.98 28.94
N ILE A 6 -7.07 -9.01 29.37
CA ILE A 6 -5.68 -8.87 29.84
C ILE A 6 -4.69 -9.04 28.68
N ARG A 7 -4.94 -9.97 27.76
CA ARG A 7 -4.05 -10.25 26.62
C ARG A 7 -3.64 -9.00 25.81
N PRO A 8 -4.54 -8.08 25.46
CA PRO A 8 -4.17 -6.87 24.71
C PRO A 8 -3.25 -5.92 25.50
N LEU A 9 -3.26 -5.99 26.83
CA LEU A 9 -2.50 -5.10 27.72
C LEU A 9 -1.10 -5.63 28.04
N LEU A 10 -0.78 -6.90 27.73
CA LEU A 10 0.49 -7.53 28.11
C LEU A 10 1.72 -6.87 27.47
N SER A 11 1.63 -6.42 26.22
CA SER A 11 2.74 -5.71 25.55
C SER A 11 3.01 -4.36 26.21
N ALA A 12 1.95 -3.56 26.43
CA ALA A 12 2.06 -2.26 27.08
C ALA A 12 2.50 -2.38 28.56
N TYR A 13 2.08 -3.45 29.24
CA TYR A 13 2.56 -3.79 30.59
C TYR A 13 4.07 -4.09 30.58
N LEU A 14 4.56 -4.87 29.60
CA LEU A 14 5.99 -5.19 29.46
C LEU A 14 6.83 -3.95 29.12
N ASP A 15 6.25 -2.97 28.44
CA ASP A 15 6.90 -1.71 28.06
C ASP A 15 6.78 -0.60 29.10
N GLY A 16 5.99 -0.80 30.17
CA GLY A 16 5.79 0.19 31.23
C GLY A 16 4.94 1.39 30.79
N GLU A 17 4.05 1.19 29.83
CA GLU A 17 3.22 2.25 29.22
C GLU A 17 1.79 2.30 29.77
N LEU A 18 1.43 1.38 30.66
CA LEU A 18 0.10 1.34 31.30
C LEU A 18 -0.04 2.40 32.39
N ASP A 19 -1.28 2.85 32.62
CA ASP A 19 -1.59 3.64 33.81
C ASP A 19 -1.54 2.77 35.08
N PRO A 20 -1.38 3.37 36.29
CA PRO A 20 -1.21 2.61 37.53
C PRO A 20 -2.38 1.68 37.90
N VAL A 21 -3.61 1.97 37.43
CA VAL A 21 -4.78 1.12 37.70
C VAL A 21 -4.71 -0.12 36.83
N GLN A 22 -4.47 0.06 35.54
CA GLN A 22 -4.30 -1.03 34.58
C GLN A 22 -3.10 -1.92 34.92
N GLU A 23 -1.98 -1.32 35.34
CA GLU A 23 -0.79 -2.05 35.75
C GLU A 23 -1.07 -2.98 36.93
N SER A 24 -1.80 -2.50 37.94
CA SER A 24 -2.23 -3.31 39.10
C SER A 24 -3.18 -4.43 38.68
N GLU A 25 -4.16 -4.16 37.81
CA GLU A 25 -5.12 -5.15 37.33
C GLU A 25 -4.45 -6.29 36.53
N VAL A 26 -3.46 -5.96 35.71
CA VAL A 26 -2.67 -6.93 34.96
C VAL A 26 -1.78 -7.74 35.91
N ALA A 27 -1.11 -7.10 36.86
CA ALA A 27 -0.28 -7.79 37.86
C ALA A 27 -1.08 -8.79 38.71
N ASP A 28 -2.27 -8.40 39.17
CA ASP A 28 -3.16 -9.27 39.96
C ASP A 28 -3.66 -10.47 39.14
N HIS A 29 -3.92 -10.28 37.85
CA HIS A 29 -4.32 -11.38 36.97
C HIS A 29 -3.15 -12.35 36.69
N LEU A 30 -1.96 -11.82 36.41
CA LEU A 30 -0.76 -12.63 36.14
C LEU A 30 -0.35 -13.48 37.35
N ALA A 31 -0.65 -13.03 38.57
CA ALA A 31 -0.43 -13.81 39.79
C ALA A 31 -1.27 -15.11 39.85
N THR A 32 -2.35 -15.21 39.07
CA THR A 32 -3.31 -16.33 39.14
C THR A 32 -3.52 -17.07 37.82
N CYS A 33 -3.16 -16.48 36.68
CA CYS A 33 -3.35 -17.06 35.35
C CYS A 33 -2.02 -17.48 34.69
N GLN A 34 -1.74 -18.79 34.68
CA GLN A 34 -0.53 -19.34 34.05
C GLN A 34 -0.48 -19.16 32.54
N GLU A 35 -1.63 -19.05 31.86
CA GLU A 35 -1.68 -18.89 30.41
C GLU A 35 -1.22 -17.49 29.99
N CYS A 36 -1.75 -16.44 30.62
CA CYS A 36 -1.31 -15.07 30.37
C CYS A 36 0.14 -14.82 30.82
N ALA A 37 0.61 -15.51 31.86
CA ALA A 37 2.02 -15.46 32.26
C ALA A 37 2.96 -15.97 31.15
N ARG A 38 2.63 -17.11 30.52
CA ARG A 38 3.41 -17.64 29.39
C ARG A 38 3.44 -16.67 28.20
N VAL A 39 2.31 -16.06 27.86
CA VAL A 39 2.24 -15.08 26.76
C VAL A 39 3.14 -13.87 27.05
N LEU A 40 3.19 -13.40 28.29
CA LEU A 40 4.08 -12.31 28.69
C LEU A 40 5.56 -12.72 28.62
N ASP A 41 5.89 -13.95 29.02
CA ASP A 41 7.24 -14.51 28.90
C ASP A 41 7.67 -14.61 27.42
N ASP A 42 6.78 -15.05 26.52
CA ASP A 42 7.02 -15.12 25.07
C ASP A 42 7.35 -13.75 24.47
N PHE A 43 6.59 -12.70 24.85
CA PHE A 43 6.90 -11.32 24.44
C PHE A 43 8.25 -10.84 25.01
N GLY A 44 8.58 -11.22 26.24
CA GLY A 44 9.88 -10.95 26.85
C GLY A 44 11.04 -11.60 26.10
N ALA A 45 10.87 -12.87 25.70
CA ALA A 45 11.87 -13.63 24.94
C ALA A 45 12.10 -13.02 23.55
N LEU A 46 11.02 -12.73 22.81
CA LEU A 46 11.10 -12.08 21.49
C LEU A 46 11.83 -10.74 21.56
N ARG A 47 11.56 -9.93 22.60
CA ARG A 47 12.24 -8.65 22.80
C ARG A 47 13.73 -8.81 23.08
N GLN A 48 14.13 -9.86 23.82
CA GLN A 48 15.54 -10.16 24.04
C GLN A 48 16.24 -10.61 22.76
N GLU A 49 15.59 -11.42 21.92
CA GLU A 49 16.12 -11.82 20.62
C GLU A 49 16.33 -10.63 19.70
N ILE A 50 15.34 -9.72 19.60
CA ILE A 50 15.46 -8.49 18.80
C ILE A 50 16.59 -7.60 19.32
N ARG A 51 16.75 -7.45 20.65
CA ARG A 51 17.85 -6.68 21.24
C ARG A 51 19.22 -7.35 21.09
N ALA A 52 19.25 -8.66 20.89
CA ALA A 52 20.47 -9.42 20.66
C ALA A 52 20.89 -9.43 19.18
N LEU A 53 20.05 -8.90 18.28
CA LEU A 53 20.43 -8.71 16.88
C LEU A 53 21.64 -7.77 16.80
N PRO A 54 22.62 -8.08 15.93
CA PRO A 54 23.79 -7.22 15.76
C PRO A 54 23.37 -5.87 15.18
N ASP A 55 23.91 -4.79 15.74
CA ASP A 55 23.77 -3.45 15.15
C ASP A 55 24.40 -3.45 13.75
N VAL A 56 23.56 -3.44 12.72
CA VAL A 56 24.00 -3.27 11.34
C VAL A 56 24.24 -1.78 11.13
N ALA A 57 25.51 -1.41 10.99
CA ALA A 57 25.87 -0.05 10.61
C ALA A 57 25.20 0.29 9.26
N PRO A 58 24.48 1.42 9.16
CA PRO A 58 23.85 1.79 7.90
C PRO A 58 24.91 1.96 6.79
N PRO A 59 24.61 1.55 5.55
CA PRO A 59 25.55 1.63 4.43
C PRO A 59 26.12 3.05 4.26
N ALA A 60 27.41 3.15 3.95
CA ALA A 60 28.08 4.42 3.71
C ALA A 60 27.42 5.14 2.51
N GLY A 61 26.63 6.17 2.80
CA GLY A 61 25.83 6.90 1.81
C GLY A 61 24.43 7.31 2.29
N MET A 62 23.93 6.74 3.38
CA MET A 62 22.59 7.05 3.91
C MET A 62 22.53 8.33 4.79
N ARG A 63 23.68 8.94 5.14
CA ARG A 63 23.75 10.14 6.00
C ARG A 63 23.47 11.50 5.34
N PRO A 64 23.79 11.78 4.06
CA PRO A 64 23.53 13.11 3.51
C PRO A 64 22.02 13.41 3.31
N ALA A 65 21.18 12.38 3.13
CA ALA A 65 19.75 12.57 2.85
C ALA A 65 18.88 12.78 4.10
N PHE A 66 19.34 12.35 5.28
CA PHE A 66 18.57 12.47 6.53
C PHE A 66 19.00 13.67 7.41
N GLU A 67 20.21 14.20 7.22
CA GLU A 67 20.71 15.35 7.99
C GLU A 67 20.14 16.71 7.52
N GLU A 68 19.68 16.83 6.28
CA GLU A 68 19.15 18.08 5.72
C GLU A 68 17.72 18.43 6.21
N ARG A 69 16.94 17.43 6.66
CA ARG A 69 15.55 17.64 7.13
C ARG A 69 15.43 17.88 8.65
N SER A 70 16.48 17.61 9.43
CA SER A 70 16.52 17.80 10.88
C SER A 70 17.06 19.17 11.33
N ARG A 71 17.76 19.92 10.46
CA ARG A 71 18.41 21.20 10.82
C ARG A 71 17.54 22.46 10.70
N ARG A 72 16.23 22.35 10.47
CA ARG A 72 15.28 23.47 10.59
C ARG A 72 14.36 23.30 11.80
N ARG A 73 14.93 23.21 13.01
CA ARG A 73 14.20 23.62 14.22
C ARG A 73 15.17 23.98 15.36
N SER A 74 15.07 25.25 15.77
CA SER A 74 15.63 25.88 16.96
C SER A 74 17.15 26.09 16.99
N VAL A 75 17.57 27.29 16.57
CA VAL A 75 18.74 27.99 17.12
C VAL A 75 18.18 29.20 17.86
N PHE A 76 18.00 29.09 19.18
CA PHE A 76 17.93 30.27 20.04
C PHE A 76 19.37 30.59 20.47
N PRO A 77 19.92 31.77 20.15
CA PRO A 77 21.24 32.15 20.62
C PRO A 77 21.21 32.58 22.09
N ASN A 78 22.24 32.15 22.82
CA ASN A 78 22.57 32.56 24.19
C ASN A 78 22.65 34.09 24.32
N PHE A 79 21.85 34.67 25.22
CA PHE A 79 22.09 35.98 25.80
C PHE A 79 22.25 35.85 27.32
N GLY A 80 23.44 35.42 27.73
CA GLY A 80 23.95 35.63 29.08
C GLY A 80 24.75 36.93 29.12
N ALA A 81 24.09 38.06 29.38
CA ALA A 81 24.76 39.32 29.71
C ALA A 81 24.53 39.61 31.20
N ARG A 82 25.63 39.59 31.97
CA ARG A 82 25.65 40.10 33.34
C ARG A 82 25.54 41.64 33.32
N LEU A 83 24.61 42.11 34.14
CA LEU A 83 24.31 43.46 34.66
C LEU A 83 25.41 44.54 34.57
N LEU A 84 25.02 45.81 34.31
CA LEU A 84 24.76 46.82 35.36
C LEU A 84 24.31 48.19 34.79
N ALA A 85 23.47 48.85 35.61
CA ALA A 85 23.29 50.30 35.80
C ALA A 85 22.16 51.09 35.08
N SER A 86 21.22 51.53 35.93
CA SER A 86 20.40 52.76 35.89
C SER A 86 19.28 52.94 34.84
N GLY A 87 18.03 52.89 35.32
CA GLY A 87 16.84 53.38 34.56
C GLY A 87 15.49 52.78 35.00
N ALA A 88 15.17 52.81 36.29
CA ALA A 88 14.10 52.02 36.93
C ALA A 88 12.63 52.48 36.70
N ALA A 89 12.25 52.99 35.52
CA ALA A 89 10.85 53.34 35.26
C ALA A 89 10.29 52.96 33.88
N ALA A 90 11.13 52.78 32.86
CA ALA A 90 10.66 52.45 31.49
C ALA A 90 10.66 50.94 31.18
N VAL A 91 11.48 50.14 31.88
CA VAL A 91 11.65 48.71 31.60
C VAL A 91 10.50 47.86 32.14
N ALA A 92 9.85 48.30 33.23
CA ALA A 92 8.67 47.62 33.76
C ALA A 92 7.48 47.66 32.78
N LEU A 93 7.30 48.78 32.06
CA LEU A 93 6.22 48.91 31.08
C LEU A 93 6.48 48.05 29.84
N VAL A 94 7.71 48.00 29.34
CA VAL A 94 8.07 47.18 28.17
C VAL A 94 8.07 45.69 28.52
N ALA A 95 8.53 45.28 29.70
CA ALA A 95 8.46 43.88 30.14
C ALA A 95 7.03 43.42 30.41
N VAL A 96 6.16 44.29 30.94
CA VAL A 96 4.73 44.02 31.07
C VAL A 96 4.04 44.00 29.71
N LEU A 97 4.36 44.91 28.78
CA LEU A 97 3.79 44.91 27.42
C LEU A 97 4.27 43.75 26.55
N VAL A 98 5.52 43.33 26.69
CA VAL A 98 6.09 42.14 26.02
C VAL A 98 5.57 40.87 26.69
N GLY A 99 5.42 40.84 28.02
CA GLY A 99 4.76 39.75 28.74
C GLY A 99 3.28 39.64 28.37
N LEU A 100 2.56 40.76 28.28
CA LEU A 100 1.19 40.81 27.78
C LEU A 100 1.15 40.40 26.33
N ALA A 101 2.08 40.84 25.48
CA ALA A 101 2.13 40.47 24.07
C ALA A 101 2.55 39.01 23.87
N VAL A 102 3.34 38.39 24.74
CA VAL A 102 3.73 36.96 24.69
C VAL A 102 2.63 36.08 25.26
N VAL A 103 1.95 36.51 26.33
CA VAL A 103 0.73 35.85 26.85
C VAL A 103 -0.41 36.01 25.84
N MET A 104 -0.60 37.19 25.25
CA MET A 104 -1.58 37.47 24.21
C MET A 104 -1.19 36.82 22.88
N SER A 105 0.09 36.63 22.55
CA SER A 105 0.54 35.80 21.42
C SER A 105 0.44 34.30 21.70
N GLY A 106 0.49 33.88 22.97
CA GLY A 106 0.22 32.51 23.42
C GLY A 106 -1.27 32.19 23.39
N VAL A 107 -2.11 33.13 23.80
CA VAL A 107 -3.57 33.12 23.68
C VAL A 107 -3.99 33.23 22.20
N LEU A 108 -3.32 34.05 21.39
CA LEU A 108 -3.54 34.13 19.93
C LEU A 108 -2.99 32.92 19.18
N ARG A 109 -1.91 32.26 19.65
CA ARG A 109 -1.47 30.95 19.14
C ARG A 109 -2.45 29.83 19.47
N GLN A 110 -3.12 29.89 20.63
CA GLN A 110 -4.23 28.99 20.95
C GLN A 110 -5.47 29.27 20.10
N MET A 111 -5.66 30.49 19.59
CA MET A 111 -6.75 30.83 18.67
C MET A 111 -6.49 30.44 17.21
N GLN A 112 -5.29 29.98 16.85
CA GLN A 112 -4.92 29.60 15.48
C GLN A 112 -5.09 28.10 15.19
N VAL A 113 -5.95 27.41 15.95
CA VAL A 113 -6.45 26.06 15.66
C VAL A 113 -7.86 26.10 15.05
N ALA A 114 -8.53 27.26 15.08
CA ALA A 114 -9.92 27.47 14.66
C ALA A 114 -10.07 28.14 13.27
N SER A 115 -9.39 27.65 12.23
CA SER A 115 -9.47 28.30 10.89
C SER A 115 -9.99 27.42 9.76
N GLN A 116 -10.26 26.14 9.99
CA GLN A 116 -11.00 25.33 9.01
C GLN A 116 -12.34 24.97 9.63
N PRO A 117 -13.45 25.19 8.92
CA PRO A 117 -14.75 24.83 9.45
C PRO A 117 -14.84 23.30 9.58
N PRO A 118 -15.62 22.75 10.53
CA PRO A 118 -15.66 21.31 10.74
C PRO A 118 -16.22 20.60 9.50
N SER A 119 -15.40 19.76 8.89
CA SER A 119 -15.75 18.96 7.71
C SER A 119 -14.97 17.65 7.69
N VAL A 120 -15.51 16.66 6.99
CA VAL A 120 -14.81 15.43 6.62
C VAL A 120 -13.94 15.74 5.41
N VAL A 121 -12.65 15.47 5.48
CA VAL A 121 -11.66 15.79 4.43
C VAL A 121 -11.14 14.55 3.69
N ALA A 122 -11.30 13.36 4.27
CA ALA A 122 -10.98 12.10 3.61
C ALA A 122 -11.82 10.96 4.19
N THR A 123 -12.17 9.98 3.36
CA THR A 123 -12.81 8.75 3.78
C THR A 123 -12.19 7.52 3.13
N TYR A 124 -12.32 6.38 3.80
CA TYR A 124 -12.17 5.07 3.20
C TYR A 124 -13.36 4.21 3.61
N PRO A 125 -14.05 3.52 2.68
CA PRO A 125 -13.91 3.66 1.24
C PRO A 125 -14.26 5.09 0.76
N LEU A 126 -13.98 5.38 -0.51
CA LEU A 126 -14.38 6.64 -1.14
C LEU A 126 -15.90 6.71 -1.31
N ASP A 127 -16.47 7.91 -1.34
CA ASP A 127 -17.89 8.09 -1.63
C ASP A 127 -18.23 7.57 -3.04
N GLY A 128 -19.29 6.76 -3.12
CA GLY A 128 -19.69 6.06 -4.33
C GLY A 128 -18.90 4.78 -4.63
N ALA A 129 -18.01 4.32 -3.73
CA ALA A 129 -17.27 3.08 -3.94
C ALA A 129 -18.20 1.88 -4.15
N THR A 130 -17.84 1.04 -5.11
CA THR A 130 -18.48 -0.26 -5.38
C THR A 130 -17.53 -1.37 -4.96
N ASP A 131 -18.06 -2.59 -4.82
CA ASP A 131 -17.29 -3.79 -4.52
C ASP A 131 -16.48 -3.73 -3.21
N VAL A 132 -17.05 -3.11 -2.18
CA VAL A 132 -16.43 -3.01 -0.85
C VAL A 132 -16.42 -4.38 -0.16
N PRO A 133 -15.25 -4.90 0.28
CA PRO A 133 -15.15 -6.15 1.02
C PRO A 133 -16.05 -6.21 2.26
N LEU A 134 -16.57 -7.39 2.57
CA LEU A 134 -17.61 -7.58 3.59
C LEU A 134 -17.14 -7.33 5.03
N ASP A 135 -15.84 -7.30 5.26
CA ASP A 135 -15.19 -7.05 6.56
C ASP A 135 -14.57 -5.65 6.67
N THR A 136 -14.82 -4.76 5.69
CA THR A 136 -14.19 -3.44 5.62
C THR A 136 -14.57 -2.54 6.81
N ASN A 137 -13.57 -2.00 7.50
CA ASN A 137 -13.75 -0.90 8.44
C ASN A 137 -13.81 0.44 7.70
N LEU A 138 -14.79 1.29 8.02
CA LEU A 138 -14.88 2.63 7.42
C LEU A 138 -14.00 3.60 8.21
N THR A 139 -13.38 4.57 7.53
CA THR A 139 -12.63 5.65 8.19
C THR A 139 -13.09 7.00 7.69
N LEU A 140 -13.25 7.95 8.61
CA LEU A 140 -13.60 9.35 8.34
C LEU A 140 -12.55 10.23 9.00
N THR A 141 -11.80 10.97 8.19
CA THR A 141 -10.81 11.95 8.67
C THR A 141 -11.43 13.33 8.63
N PHE A 142 -11.44 14.01 9.77
CA PHE A 142 -11.91 15.39 9.88
C PHE A 142 -10.75 16.37 9.70
N GLY A 143 -11.04 17.54 9.11
CA GLY A 143 -10.03 18.60 8.93
C GLY A 143 -9.47 19.11 10.27
N ARG A 144 -10.23 18.93 11.35
CA ARG A 144 -9.91 19.40 12.71
C ARG A 144 -10.38 18.41 13.78
N ALA A 145 -10.01 18.69 15.02
CA ALA A 145 -10.45 17.91 16.17
C ALA A 145 -11.97 18.02 16.36
N MET A 146 -12.63 16.88 16.55
CA MET A 146 -14.06 16.77 16.76
C MET A 146 -14.40 16.36 18.19
N ASP A 147 -15.58 16.77 18.68
CA ASP A 147 -16.16 16.18 19.88
C ASP A 147 -16.65 14.76 19.57
N GLN A 148 -15.93 13.77 20.09
CA GLN A 148 -16.11 12.36 19.71
C GLN A 148 -17.52 11.87 20.01
N ALA A 149 -18.02 12.14 21.22
CA ALA A 149 -19.37 11.75 21.64
C ALA A 149 -20.46 12.39 20.76
N SER A 150 -20.29 13.67 20.39
CA SER A 150 -21.22 14.36 19.50
C SER A 150 -21.22 13.79 18.09
N VAL A 151 -20.05 13.40 17.55
CA VAL A 151 -19.97 12.76 16.23
C VAL A 151 -20.63 11.40 16.27
N GLU A 152 -20.27 10.55 17.24
CA GLU A 152 -20.85 9.21 17.38
C GLU A 152 -22.37 9.24 17.53
N ALA A 153 -22.91 10.18 18.32
CA ALA A 153 -24.35 10.38 18.46
C ALA A 153 -25.03 10.93 17.20
N ALA A 154 -24.28 11.59 16.31
CA ALA A 154 -24.76 12.12 15.04
C ALA A 154 -24.59 11.14 13.87
N THR A 155 -23.87 10.03 14.07
CA THR A 155 -23.57 9.04 13.04
C THR A 155 -24.65 7.96 12.97
N HIS A 156 -25.17 7.71 11.78
CA HIS A 156 -26.12 6.64 11.50
C HIS A 156 -25.87 6.01 10.14
N ILE A 157 -26.29 4.77 9.95
CA ILE A 157 -26.11 4.03 8.70
C ILE A 157 -27.44 3.43 8.22
N VAL A 158 -27.65 3.43 6.91
CA VAL A 158 -28.81 2.82 6.26
C VAL A 158 -28.32 1.91 5.12
N PRO A 159 -28.73 0.62 5.05
CA PRO A 159 -29.47 -0.14 6.06
C PRO A 159 -28.79 -0.17 7.45
N GLU A 160 -29.60 -0.35 8.50
CA GLU A 160 -29.10 -0.32 9.88
C GLU A 160 -28.17 -1.50 10.16
N VAL A 161 -26.97 -1.19 10.68
CA VAL A 161 -25.93 -2.14 11.11
C VAL A 161 -25.41 -1.62 12.45
N GLN A 162 -25.13 -2.53 13.37
CA GLN A 162 -24.54 -2.15 14.65
C GLN A 162 -23.06 -1.79 14.44
N LEU A 163 -22.66 -0.60 14.90
CA LEU A 163 -21.34 -0.03 14.70
C LEU A 163 -20.63 0.18 16.05
N ALA A 164 -19.33 -0.08 16.08
CA ALA A 164 -18.41 0.41 17.10
C ALA A 164 -17.60 1.58 16.53
N PHE A 165 -17.19 2.47 17.43
CA PHE A 165 -16.41 3.65 17.09
C PHE A 165 -15.06 3.61 17.80
N ALA A 166 -14.00 3.91 17.07
CA ALA A 166 -12.66 4.06 17.61
C ALA A 166 -12.02 5.32 17.03
N TRP A 167 -11.26 6.05 17.85
CA TRP A 167 -10.68 7.32 17.46
C TRP A 167 -9.15 7.28 17.50
N GLN A 168 -8.54 7.85 16.48
CA GLN A 168 -7.12 8.18 16.47
C GLN A 168 -6.95 9.64 16.02
N GLY A 169 -6.75 10.54 16.99
CA GLY A 169 -6.62 11.97 16.71
C GLY A 169 -7.88 12.56 16.08
N LYS A 170 -7.81 12.90 14.78
CA LYS A 170 -8.92 13.48 14.00
C LYS A 170 -9.63 12.45 13.12
N THR A 171 -9.27 11.18 13.23
CA THR A 171 -9.80 10.11 12.39
C THR A 171 -10.70 9.22 13.23
N LEU A 172 -11.94 9.08 12.77
CA LEU A 172 -12.91 8.12 13.28
C LEU A 172 -12.81 6.84 12.45
N ALA A 173 -12.58 5.71 13.11
CA ALA A 173 -12.81 4.38 12.57
C ALA A 173 -14.20 3.89 13.00
N VAL A 174 -14.97 3.41 12.02
CA VAL A 174 -16.31 2.87 12.19
C VAL A 174 -16.23 1.38 11.85
N VAL A 175 -16.39 0.54 12.87
CA VAL A 175 -16.19 -0.91 12.81
C VAL A 175 -17.55 -1.59 12.90
N PRO A 176 -17.99 -2.37 11.89
CA PRO A 176 -19.24 -3.10 11.97
C PRO A 176 -19.11 -4.29 12.95
N PHE A 177 -20.15 -4.56 13.75
CA PHE A 177 -20.16 -5.71 14.69
C PHE A 177 -20.33 -7.06 14.01
N ALA A 178 -20.79 -7.06 12.76
CA ALA A 178 -20.92 -8.22 11.91
C ALA A 178 -20.60 -7.78 10.48
N ASP A 179 -20.14 -8.72 9.66
CA ASP A 179 -19.84 -8.48 8.25
C ASP A 179 -21.00 -7.77 7.55
N TRP A 180 -20.65 -6.89 6.60
CA TRP A 180 -21.62 -6.20 5.79
C TRP A 180 -22.49 -7.18 5.01
N ARG A 181 -23.77 -6.81 4.83
CA ARG A 181 -24.65 -7.64 3.99
C ARG A 181 -24.12 -7.62 2.57
N PRO A 182 -23.98 -8.77 1.91
CA PRO A 182 -23.41 -8.77 0.58
C PRO A 182 -24.38 -8.18 -0.47
N GLY A 183 -23.89 -7.37 -1.41
CA GLY A 183 -24.63 -6.80 -2.54
C GLY A 183 -25.52 -5.64 -2.18
N MET A 184 -25.16 -4.99 -1.08
CA MET A 184 -26.01 -4.01 -0.44
C MET A 184 -25.39 -2.64 -0.59
N ALA A 185 -26.19 -1.67 -1.01
CA ALA A 185 -25.83 -0.27 -0.94
C ALA A 185 -26.06 0.24 0.50
N TYR A 186 -25.03 0.82 1.08
CA TYR A 186 -25.04 1.46 2.38
C TYR A 186 -24.83 2.97 2.24
N THR A 187 -25.45 3.74 3.13
CA THR A 187 -25.22 5.17 3.30
C THR A 187 -24.96 5.46 4.78
N LEU A 188 -23.71 5.77 5.12
CA LEU A 188 -23.32 6.28 6.42
C LEU A 188 -23.46 7.81 6.42
N THR A 189 -24.21 8.35 7.36
CA THR A 189 -24.44 9.79 7.49
C THR A 189 -23.88 10.27 8.83
N VAL A 190 -23.12 11.37 8.81
CA VAL A 190 -22.79 12.17 10.00
C VAL A 190 -23.65 13.42 9.95
N ALA A 191 -24.65 13.50 10.83
CA ALA A 191 -25.60 14.61 10.82
C ALA A 191 -24.90 15.94 11.16
N GLY A 192 -25.46 17.05 10.67
CA GLY A 192 -24.97 18.41 10.94
C GLY A 192 -24.99 18.82 12.43
N THR A 193 -25.57 18.00 13.31
CA THR A 193 -25.50 18.16 14.76
C THR A 193 -24.15 17.79 15.36
N ALA A 194 -23.29 17.09 14.62
CA ALA A 194 -21.92 16.78 15.03
C ALA A 194 -21.12 18.06 15.28
N ARG A 195 -20.37 18.11 16.39
CA ARG A 195 -19.63 19.31 16.81
C ARG A 195 -18.12 19.10 16.84
N ALA A 196 -17.39 20.17 16.58
CA ALA A 196 -15.98 20.28 16.87
C ALA A 196 -15.74 20.47 18.39
N THR A 197 -14.49 20.30 18.84
CA THR A 197 -14.12 20.46 20.26
C THR A 197 -14.34 21.88 20.81
N ASP A 198 -14.51 22.88 19.94
CA ASP A 198 -14.86 24.27 20.29
C ASP A 198 -16.38 24.56 20.17
N GLY A 199 -17.20 23.54 19.87
CA GLY A 199 -18.65 23.62 19.83
C GLY A 199 -19.26 23.98 18.46
N GLU A 200 -18.43 24.33 17.47
CA GLU A 200 -18.91 24.60 16.10
C GLU A 200 -19.50 23.33 15.46
N ALA A 201 -20.63 23.47 14.77
CA ALA A 201 -21.27 22.35 14.10
C ALA A 201 -20.60 22.02 12.76
N LEU A 202 -20.74 20.78 12.31
CA LEU A 202 -20.39 20.35 10.95
C LEU A 202 -21.09 21.24 9.92
N VAL A 203 -20.34 21.76 8.94
CA VAL A 203 -20.85 22.76 7.97
C VAL A 203 -22.08 22.26 7.24
N GLU A 204 -22.01 21.02 6.80
CA GLU A 204 -23.09 20.30 6.14
C GLU A 204 -23.10 18.85 6.62
N PRO A 205 -24.28 18.20 6.70
CA PRO A 205 -24.34 16.77 6.96
C PRO A 205 -23.50 16.02 5.93
N PHE A 206 -22.63 15.15 6.40
CA PHE A 206 -21.79 14.33 5.53
C PHE A 206 -22.50 13.00 5.25
N ALA A 207 -22.44 12.53 4.00
CA ALA A 207 -22.98 11.24 3.60
C ALA A 207 -21.94 10.48 2.77
N LEU A 208 -21.55 9.30 3.27
CA LEU A 208 -20.71 8.32 2.58
C LEU A 208 -21.59 7.21 2.04
N ARG A 209 -21.62 7.04 0.72
CA ARG A 209 -22.33 5.98 0.01
C ARG A 209 -21.33 4.94 -0.45
N PHE A 210 -21.64 3.67 -0.26
CA PHE A 210 -20.83 2.57 -0.79
C PHE A 210 -21.71 1.34 -1.05
N ALA A 211 -21.28 0.46 -1.95
CA ALA A 211 -21.92 -0.81 -2.19
C ALA A 211 -20.96 -1.96 -1.86
N THR A 212 -21.45 -2.96 -1.14
CA THR A 212 -20.69 -4.14 -0.74
C THR A 212 -20.74 -5.22 -1.81
N LEU A 213 -19.73 -6.08 -1.82
CA LEU A 213 -19.68 -7.25 -2.70
C LEU A 213 -20.98 -8.07 -2.61
N PRO A 214 -21.66 -8.44 -3.72
CA PRO A 214 -22.87 -9.29 -3.76
C PRO A 214 -22.84 -10.55 -2.88
N THR A 215 -24.01 -11.09 -2.51
CA THR A 215 -24.06 -12.48 -2.01
C THR A 215 -23.90 -13.33 -3.26
N GLY A 216 -22.66 -13.75 -3.53
CA GLY A 216 -22.16 -14.07 -4.88
C GLY A 216 -21.29 -12.95 -5.48
N GLY A 217 -20.54 -12.23 -4.65
CA GLY A 217 -19.79 -11.02 -5.01
C GLY A 217 -18.42 -11.26 -5.62
N GLU A 218 -18.04 -12.52 -5.71
CA GLU A 218 -17.62 -13.09 -6.97
C GLU A 218 -18.66 -14.15 -7.30
N PRO A 219 -19.16 -14.29 -8.54
CA PRO A 219 -19.70 -15.59 -8.94
C PRO A 219 -18.69 -16.67 -8.54
N GLU A 220 -19.12 -17.91 -8.27
CA GLU A 220 -18.15 -19.04 -8.18
C GLU A 220 -17.23 -19.12 -9.43
N GLU A 221 -17.58 -18.38 -10.49
CA GLU A 221 -16.87 -18.14 -11.75
C GLU A 221 -16.55 -16.64 -12.01
N SER A 222 -16.23 -15.83 -10.99
CA SER A 222 -15.70 -14.49 -11.27
C SER A 222 -14.38 -14.63 -11.99
N LEU A 223 -14.32 -14.04 -13.17
CA LEU A 223 -13.09 -13.95 -13.93
C LEU A 223 -12.25 -12.76 -13.47
N ASN A 224 -12.74 -11.89 -12.57
CA ASN A 224 -11.97 -10.73 -12.15
C ASN A 224 -10.60 -11.16 -11.60
N PRO A 225 -9.52 -10.45 -11.95
CA PRO A 225 -8.20 -10.81 -11.48
C PRO A 225 -8.10 -10.68 -9.97
N ILE A 226 -7.53 -11.70 -9.33
CA ILE A 226 -7.23 -11.75 -7.90
C ILE A 226 -5.73 -11.65 -7.66
N GLY A 227 -5.30 -11.63 -6.39
CA GLY A 227 -3.88 -11.61 -6.03
C GLY A 227 -3.12 -10.47 -6.71
N ARG A 228 -1.98 -10.82 -7.32
CA ARG A 228 -1.06 -9.88 -7.99
C ARG A 228 -1.69 -9.19 -9.21
N PHE A 229 -2.44 -9.93 -10.03
CA PHE A 229 -3.17 -9.33 -11.15
C PHE A 229 -4.27 -8.40 -10.64
N GLY A 230 -4.98 -8.80 -9.58
CA GLY A 230 -6.01 -7.98 -8.96
C GLY A 230 -5.47 -6.69 -8.34
N GLN A 231 -4.24 -6.70 -7.84
CA GLN A 231 -3.55 -5.50 -7.35
C GLN A 231 -3.26 -4.54 -8.50
N VAL A 232 -2.58 -5.00 -9.55
CA VAL A 232 -2.24 -4.15 -10.70
C VAL A 232 -3.50 -3.64 -11.40
N TRP A 233 -4.48 -4.53 -11.63
CA TRP A 233 -5.73 -4.19 -12.32
C TRP A 233 -6.52 -3.11 -11.59
N ARG A 234 -6.64 -3.18 -10.25
CA ARG A 234 -7.39 -2.19 -9.47
C ARG A 234 -6.59 -0.93 -9.18
N ALA A 235 -5.33 -1.07 -8.77
CA ALA A 235 -4.52 0.05 -8.29
C ALA A 235 -3.93 0.89 -9.43
N GLU A 236 -3.47 0.24 -10.50
CA GLU A 236 -2.73 0.90 -11.58
C GLU A 236 -3.59 1.13 -12.82
N LEU A 237 -4.55 0.23 -13.10
CA LEU A 237 -5.31 0.23 -14.36
C LEU A 237 -6.75 0.71 -14.24
N GLY A 238 -7.23 1.02 -13.03
CA GLY A 238 -8.58 1.56 -12.79
C GLY A 238 -9.71 0.52 -12.76
N GLY A 239 -9.38 -0.78 -12.69
CA GLY A 239 -10.33 -1.87 -12.48
C GLY A 239 -11.40 -1.99 -13.59
N PRO A 240 -12.66 -2.25 -13.23
CA PRO A 240 -13.78 -2.43 -14.18
C PRO A 240 -13.99 -1.27 -15.17
N GLY A 241 -13.73 -0.03 -14.74
CA GLY A 241 -13.83 1.17 -15.57
C GLY A 241 -12.53 1.53 -16.31
N GLY A 242 -11.50 0.71 -16.15
CA GLY A 242 -10.14 0.92 -16.61
C GLY A 242 -9.91 0.73 -18.10
N SER A 243 -8.68 0.95 -18.55
CA SER A 243 -8.27 0.76 -19.95
C SER A 243 -8.12 -0.70 -20.36
N LEU A 244 -7.99 -1.65 -19.42
CA LEU A 244 -7.85 -3.08 -19.73
C LEU A 244 -9.21 -3.79 -19.84
N GLY A 245 -10.25 -3.27 -19.18
CA GLY A 245 -11.58 -3.88 -19.13
C GLY A 245 -11.66 -5.07 -18.19
N TYR A 246 -12.65 -5.93 -18.40
CA TYR A 246 -12.86 -7.14 -17.61
C TYR A 246 -11.98 -8.30 -18.08
N ALA A 247 -11.67 -9.21 -17.17
CA ALA A 247 -11.04 -10.48 -17.52
C ALA A 247 -12.03 -11.41 -18.24
N THR A 248 -11.55 -12.12 -19.24
CA THR A 248 -12.35 -12.95 -20.16
C THR A 248 -12.12 -14.45 -19.97
N ALA A 249 -11.12 -14.83 -19.17
CA ALA A 249 -10.93 -16.18 -18.66
C ALA A 249 -10.28 -16.15 -17.27
N VAL A 250 -10.25 -17.31 -16.61
CA VAL A 250 -9.58 -17.48 -15.33
C VAL A 250 -8.07 -17.32 -15.47
N GLU A 251 -7.41 -16.91 -14.39
CA GLU A 251 -5.95 -17.01 -14.30
C GLU A 251 -5.52 -18.47 -14.50
N GLN A 252 -4.62 -18.67 -15.45
CA GLN A 252 -4.02 -19.96 -15.73
C GLN A 252 -2.58 -19.92 -15.25
N GLU A 253 -2.21 -20.84 -14.36
CA GLU A 253 -0.81 -21.15 -14.08
C GLU A 253 -0.28 -22.07 -15.18
N LEU A 254 0.94 -21.80 -15.64
CA LEU A 254 1.57 -22.54 -16.73
C LEU A 254 3.08 -22.54 -16.57
N TRP A 255 3.70 -23.52 -17.19
CA TRP A 255 5.13 -23.51 -17.39
C TRP A 255 5.48 -22.50 -18.47
N CYS A 256 6.51 -21.70 -18.22
CA CYS A 256 7.00 -20.67 -19.10
C CYS A 256 8.50 -20.86 -19.32
N ALA A 257 8.99 -20.32 -20.43
CA ALA A 257 10.42 -20.05 -20.59
C ALA A 257 10.61 -18.56 -20.90
N GLY A 258 11.64 -17.96 -20.34
CA GLY A 258 12.02 -16.57 -20.56
C GLY A 258 13.48 -16.47 -20.99
N GLN A 259 13.77 -15.47 -21.82
CA GLN A 259 15.13 -15.12 -22.16
C GLN A 259 15.24 -13.62 -22.44
N HIS A 260 16.14 -12.94 -21.72
CA HIS A 260 16.45 -11.54 -21.95
C HIS A 260 17.42 -11.35 -23.12
N PHE A 261 17.21 -10.28 -23.87
CA PHE A 261 18.01 -9.85 -25.01
C PHE A 261 18.42 -8.39 -24.84
N GLU A 262 19.40 -7.93 -25.62
CA GLU A 262 19.95 -6.57 -25.53
C GLU A 262 18.89 -5.45 -25.58
N ARG A 263 17.79 -5.66 -26.30
CA ARG A 263 16.74 -4.66 -26.57
C ARG A 263 15.33 -5.25 -26.49
N GLY A 264 15.18 -6.33 -25.75
CA GLY A 264 13.90 -7.00 -25.61
C GLY A 264 13.99 -8.25 -24.78
N GLN A 265 12.89 -8.99 -24.77
CA GLN A 265 12.82 -10.31 -24.17
C GLN A 265 11.87 -11.20 -24.96
N MET A 266 12.06 -12.50 -24.82
CA MET A 266 11.13 -13.50 -25.32
C MET A 266 10.54 -14.30 -24.19
N LEU A 267 9.23 -14.54 -24.26
CA LEU A 267 8.47 -15.34 -23.31
C LEU A 267 7.73 -16.42 -24.09
N TRP A 268 8.01 -17.68 -23.78
CA TRP A 268 7.29 -18.83 -24.30
C TRP A 268 6.32 -19.35 -23.25
N LEU A 269 5.10 -19.65 -23.66
CA LEU A 269 4.00 -20.01 -22.78
C LEU A 269 3.43 -21.39 -23.14
N ASP A 270 3.60 -22.36 -22.24
CA ASP A 270 3.08 -23.72 -22.40
C ASP A 270 1.55 -23.76 -22.32
N GLN A 271 0.95 -24.74 -22.99
CA GLN A 271 -0.49 -25.05 -22.93
C GLN A 271 -1.44 -23.93 -23.37
N LEU A 272 -0.92 -22.90 -24.00
CA LEU A 272 -1.72 -21.96 -24.78
C LEU A 272 -1.83 -22.45 -26.22
N ARG A 273 -2.81 -21.92 -26.95
CA ARG A 273 -3.00 -22.28 -28.34
C ARG A 273 -1.71 -22.01 -29.14
N GLU A 274 -1.16 -23.08 -29.71
CA GLU A 274 0.04 -23.08 -30.58
C GLU A 274 1.35 -22.74 -29.84
N ASP A 275 1.40 -22.93 -28.51
CA ASP A 275 2.60 -22.76 -27.67
C ASP A 275 3.40 -21.50 -28.03
N PRO A 276 2.78 -20.31 -27.89
CA PRO A 276 3.27 -19.09 -28.50
C PRO A 276 4.56 -18.56 -27.85
N ILE A 277 5.36 -17.90 -28.68
CA ILE A 277 6.47 -17.04 -28.25
C ILE A 277 6.03 -15.59 -28.37
N TYR A 278 6.04 -14.87 -27.25
CA TYR A 278 5.86 -13.43 -27.20
C TYR A 278 7.21 -12.74 -27.26
N VAL A 279 7.39 -11.86 -28.23
CA VAL A 279 8.58 -11.02 -28.38
C VAL A 279 8.24 -9.62 -27.91
N LEU A 280 8.82 -9.19 -26.79
CA LEU A 280 8.64 -7.87 -26.20
C LEU A 280 9.86 -7.03 -26.54
N SER A 281 9.72 -6.06 -27.43
CA SER A 281 10.78 -5.09 -27.77
C SER A 281 10.71 -3.90 -26.84
N TYR A 282 11.88 -3.41 -26.40
CA TYR A 282 12.00 -2.29 -25.48
C TYR A 282 11.80 -0.95 -26.19
N GLY A 283 11.07 -0.04 -25.55
CA GLY A 283 10.86 1.34 -25.99
C GLY A 283 11.90 2.29 -25.41
N GLU A 284 11.46 3.46 -24.92
CA GLU A 284 12.31 4.33 -24.11
C GLU A 284 12.47 3.70 -22.71
N GLY A 285 13.43 2.78 -22.58
CA GLY A 285 13.69 2.01 -21.36
C GLY A 285 13.16 0.58 -21.42
N GLU A 286 13.28 -0.14 -20.30
CA GLU A 286 13.00 -1.59 -20.21
C GLU A 286 11.63 -1.90 -19.56
N SER A 287 10.81 -0.88 -19.27
CA SER A 287 9.51 -1.05 -18.59
C SER A 287 8.31 -1.04 -19.54
N GLY A 288 8.53 -0.95 -20.85
CA GLY A 288 7.47 -0.97 -21.84
C GLY A 288 8.00 -0.86 -23.26
N GLY A 289 7.11 -1.07 -24.24
CA GLY A 289 7.45 -1.01 -25.65
C GLY A 289 6.40 -1.68 -26.52
N ASN A 290 6.83 -2.39 -27.56
CA ASN A 290 5.95 -3.09 -28.50
C ASN A 290 6.08 -4.60 -28.34
N TRP A 291 4.98 -5.35 -28.51
CA TRP A 291 5.00 -6.81 -28.45
C TRP A 291 4.40 -7.43 -29.71
N GLN A 292 4.85 -8.64 -30.01
CA GLN A 292 4.32 -9.47 -31.09
C GLN A 292 4.28 -10.94 -30.66
N ARG A 293 3.26 -11.68 -31.12
CA ARG A 293 3.10 -13.13 -30.88
C ARG A 293 3.51 -13.92 -32.11
N TYR A 294 4.31 -14.94 -31.89
CA TYR A 294 4.77 -15.92 -32.86
C TYR A 294 4.37 -17.33 -32.41
N VAL A 295 4.26 -18.25 -33.37
CA VAL A 295 4.02 -19.68 -33.08
C VAL A 295 5.37 -20.35 -32.88
N ASP A 296 5.52 -21.17 -31.84
CA ASP A 296 6.74 -21.99 -31.73
C ASP A 296 6.70 -23.11 -32.77
N THR A 297 7.63 -23.05 -33.72
CA THR A 297 7.79 -24.04 -34.79
C THR A 297 8.85 -25.10 -34.46
N TRP A 298 9.62 -24.94 -33.39
CA TRP A 298 10.61 -25.93 -32.95
C TRP A 298 9.93 -27.17 -32.38
N ARG A 299 10.49 -28.34 -32.68
CA ARG A 299 10.00 -29.64 -32.21
C ARG A 299 11.14 -30.45 -31.63
N GLU A 300 10.81 -31.36 -30.71
CA GLU A 300 11.80 -32.27 -30.13
C GLU A 300 12.52 -33.07 -31.24
N GLY A 301 13.85 -32.96 -31.26
CA GLY A 301 14.70 -33.55 -32.31
C GLY A 301 15.16 -32.57 -33.41
N ASP A 302 14.59 -31.37 -33.49
CA ASP A 302 15.15 -30.28 -34.31
C ASP A 302 16.49 -29.80 -33.72
N PRO A 303 17.42 -29.28 -34.55
CA PRO A 303 18.67 -28.69 -34.06
C PRO A 303 18.40 -27.61 -33.01
N GLU A 304 19.08 -27.69 -31.86
CA GLU A 304 18.92 -26.73 -30.78
C GLU A 304 19.59 -25.38 -31.08
N SER A 305 20.72 -25.39 -31.79
CA SER A 305 21.46 -24.19 -32.17
C SER A 305 21.88 -24.26 -33.65
N ALA A 306 22.40 -23.15 -34.16
CA ALA A 306 23.14 -23.10 -35.43
C ALA A 306 24.66 -23.01 -35.22
N ASP A 307 25.14 -23.28 -34.00
CA ASP A 307 26.55 -23.19 -33.57
C ASP A 307 27.20 -21.84 -33.95
N LEU A 308 26.47 -20.74 -33.76
CA LEU A 308 26.98 -19.41 -34.00
C LEU A 308 27.91 -19.00 -32.86
N THR A 309 28.95 -18.21 -33.17
CA THR A 309 29.83 -17.65 -32.14
C THR A 309 29.25 -16.33 -31.64
N PRO A 310 28.67 -16.28 -30.41
CA PRO A 310 28.14 -15.03 -29.88
C PRO A 310 29.27 -14.04 -29.53
N PRO A 311 28.99 -12.72 -29.54
CA PRO A 311 29.91 -11.73 -28.98
C PRO A 311 30.23 -11.99 -27.50
N PRO A 312 31.35 -11.46 -26.98
CA PRO A 312 31.72 -11.67 -25.57
C PRO A 312 30.62 -11.25 -24.59
N GLY A 313 30.22 -12.16 -23.70
CA GLY A 313 29.19 -11.91 -22.69
C GLY A 313 27.75 -12.09 -23.18
N LEU A 314 27.55 -12.50 -24.44
CA LEU A 314 26.25 -12.76 -25.04
C LEU A 314 26.10 -14.25 -25.36
N PHE A 315 24.86 -14.66 -25.65
CA PHE A 315 24.48 -16.05 -25.88
C PHE A 315 23.77 -16.20 -27.21
N GLU A 316 24.01 -17.32 -27.91
CA GLU A 316 23.14 -17.73 -29.01
C GLU A 316 21.82 -18.25 -28.38
N PRO A 317 20.66 -17.70 -28.73
CA PRO A 317 19.39 -18.29 -28.33
C PRO A 317 19.25 -19.68 -28.98
N ILE A 318 18.70 -20.62 -28.22
CA ILE A 318 18.55 -22.03 -28.62
C ILE A 318 17.08 -22.43 -28.68
N ARG A 319 16.80 -23.64 -29.21
CA ARG A 319 15.46 -24.24 -29.30
C ARG A 319 14.45 -23.29 -29.97
N GLY A 320 13.23 -23.15 -29.45
CA GLY A 320 12.17 -22.32 -30.02
C GLY A 320 12.57 -20.86 -30.20
N PHE A 321 13.17 -20.24 -29.17
CA PHE A 321 13.67 -18.88 -29.25
C PHE A 321 14.76 -18.73 -30.30
N GLY A 322 15.73 -19.65 -30.33
CA GLY A 322 16.81 -19.64 -31.31
C GLY A 322 16.32 -19.76 -32.74
N ARG A 323 15.36 -20.65 -32.97
CA ARG A 323 14.76 -20.85 -34.29
C ARG A 323 14.03 -19.60 -34.76
N LEU A 324 13.12 -19.07 -33.94
CA LEU A 324 12.39 -17.84 -34.24
C LEU A 324 13.36 -16.68 -34.53
N TRP A 325 14.33 -16.51 -33.65
CA TRP A 325 15.36 -15.47 -33.75
C TRP A 325 16.13 -15.55 -35.07
N ARG A 326 16.59 -16.74 -35.48
CA ARG A 326 17.35 -16.91 -36.75
C ARG A 326 16.47 -16.82 -37.99
N GLU A 327 15.31 -17.45 -37.98
CA GLU A 327 14.52 -17.71 -39.20
C GLU A 327 13.52 -16.60 -39.53
N GLU A 328 12.98 -15.91 -38.52
CA GLU A 328 11.94 -14.89 -38.74
C GLU A 328 12.36 -13.48 -38.32
N LEU A 329 13.29 -13.36 -37.35
CA LEU A 329 13.69 -12.06 -36.80
C LEU A 329 15.04 -11.54 -37.33
N ASP A 330 15.66 -12.18 -38.33
CA ASP A 330 16.96 -11.77 -38.92
C ASP A 330 18.19 -12.02 -38.03
N GLY A 331 18.09 -12.93 -37.06
CA GLY A 331 19.20 -13.43 -36.25
C GLY A 331 19.97 -12.30 -35.55
N PRO A 332 21.30 -12.17 -35.76
CA PRO A 332 22.07 -11.07 -35.18
C PRO A 332 21.57 -9.66 -35.52
N GLY A 333 20.80 -9.51 -36.60
CA GLY A 333 20.13 -8.27 -37.01
C GLY A 333 18.80 -8.00 -36.31
N ALA A 334 18.34 -8.91 -35.44
CA ALA A 334 17.02 -8.82 -34.83
C ALA A 334 16.82 -7.54 -34.03
N PRO A 335 15.59 -6.99 -34.02
CA PRO A 335 15.26 -5.82 -33.21
C PRO A 335 15.66 -5.98 -31.73
N VAL A 336 15.47 -7.18 -31.18
CA VAL A 336 15.82 -7.54 -29.80
C VAL A 336 17.32 -7.75 -29.58
N GLY A 337 18.11 -8.03 -30.62
CA GLY A 337 19.56 -8.26 -30.52
C GLY A 337 19.96 -9.67 -30.09
N TRP A 338 21.14 -9.83 -29.51
CA TRP A 338 21.61 -11.11 -28.94
C TRP A 338 21.03 -11.37 -27.55
N ALA A 339 20.99 -12.64 -27.15
CA ALA A 339 20.57 -12.99 -25.80
C ALA A 339 21.64 -12.58 -24.78
N LEU A 340 21.19 -12.05 -23.64
CA LEU A 340 22.04 -11.63 -22.52
C LEU A 340 22.33 -12.79 -21.56
N GLU A 341 21.50 -13.83 -21.61
CA GLU A 341 21.55 -14.97 -20.70
C GLU A 341 20.99 -16.23 -21.38
N PRO A 342 21.27 -17.42 -20.83
CA PRO A 342 20.60 -18.64 -21.26
C PRO A 342 19.08 -18.59 -21.02
N GLU A 343 18.34 -19.38 -21.80
CA GLU A 343 16.90 -19.59 -21.56
C GLU A 343 16.64 -20.16 -20.17
N GLN A 344 15.68 -19.58 -19.45
CA GLN A 344 15.29 -19.98 -18.10
C GLN A 344 13.83 -20.42 -18.08
N GLY A 345 13.57 -21.60 -17.49
CA GLY A 345 12.21 -22.09 -17.27
C GLY A 345 11.68 -21.68 -15.90
N PHE A 346 10.41 -21.31 -15.83
CA PHE A 346 9.75 -20.90 -14.59
C PHE A 346 8.24 -21.19 -14.63
N THR A 347 7.60 -21.20 -13.46
CA THR A 347 6.14 -21.27 -13.37
C THR A 347 5.58 -19.85 -13.31
N GLY A 348 4.89 -19.44 -14.37
CA GLY A 348 4.23 -18.15 -14.47
C GLY A 348 2.71 -18.28 -14.39
N SER A 349 2.04 -17.14 -14.52
CA SER A 349 0.57 -17.12 -14.61
C SER A 349 0.14 -16.14 -15.69
N VAL A 350 -0.97 -16.41 -16.35
CA VAL A 350 -1.56 -15.49 -17.34
C VAL A 350 -3.05 -15.36 -17.15
N GLN A 351 -3.58 -14.21 -17.54
CA GLN A 351 -5.02 -13.98 -17.54
C GLN A 351 -5.43 -13.05 -18.68
N PRO A 352 -6.35 -13.47 -19.58
CA PRO A 352 -6.81 -12.65 -20.68
C PRO A 352 -7.91 -11.68 -20.24
N PHE A 353 -7.94 -10.52 -20.90
CA PHE A 353 -8.89 -9.42 -20.68
C PHE A 353 -9.54 -9.00 -22.00
N GLU A 354 -10.55 -8.15 -21.92
CA GLU A 354 -11.27 -7.61 -23.07
C GLU A 354 -10.36 -6.85 -24.06
N ARG A 355 -9.25 -6.27 -23.57
CA ARG A 355 -8.34 -5.43 -24.35
C ARG A 355 -6.85 -5.75 -24.13
N GLY A 356 -6.55 -6.99 -23.74
CA GLY A 356 -5.16 -7.41 -23.56
C GLY A 356 -5.00 -8.68 -22.74
N LEU A 357 -3.77 -8.92 -22.28
CA LEU A 357 -3.36 -10.06 -21.48
C LEU A 357 -2.49 -9.57 -20.32
N MET A 358 -2.72 -10.09 -19.12
CA MET A 358 -1.74 -10.01 -18.04
C MET A 358 -0.90 -11.28 -17.99
N LEU A 359 0.39 -11.12 -17.73
CA LEU A 359 1.35 -12.19 -17.51
C LEU A 359 2.18 -11.88 -16.27
N TRP A 360 2.39 -12.88 -15.42
CA TRP A 360 3.27 -12.80 -14.26
C TRP A 360 4.58 -13.52 -14.55
N ASP A 361 5.68 -12.80 -14.35
CA ASP A 361 7.03 -13.35 -14.38
C ASP A 361 7.67 -13.24 -12.99
N PRO A 362 7.94 -14.37 -12.31
CA PRO A 362 8.60 -14.38 -11.03
C PRO A 362 10.11 -14.07 -11.09
N LEU A 363 10.76 -14.21 -12.25
CA LEU A 363 12.19 -13.89 -12.41
C LEU A 363 12.41 -12.38 -12.31
N ASP A 364 11.49 -11.61 -12.89
CA ASP A 364 11.54 -10.14 -12.88
C ASP A 364 10.72 -9.51 -11.74
N GLN A 365 9.97 -10.35 -11.01
CA GLN A 365 8.98 -9.92 -10.03
C GLN A 365 8.01 -8.87 -10.59
N ALA A 366 7.53 -9.10 -11.82
CA ALA A 366 6.72 -8.13 -12.54
C ALA A 366 5.48 -8.74 -13.19
N VAL A 367 4.40 -7.95 -13.21
CA VAL A 367 3.22 -8.21 -14.04
C VAL A 367 3.39 -7.42 -15.34
N TYR A 368 3.40 -8.15 -16.45
CA TYR A 368 3.38 -7.60 -17.79
C TYR A 368 1.94 -7.47 -18.28
N VAL A 369 1.59 -6.30 -18.80
CA VAL A 369 0.32 -6.06 -19.49
C VAL A 369 0.62 -5.93 -20.99
N LEU A 370 0.13 -6.88 -21.78
CA LEU A 370 0.20 -6.87 -23.24
C LEU A 370 -1.13 -6.35 -23.78
N TRP A 371 -1.13 -5.13 -24.32
CA TRP A 371 -2.32 -4.47 -24.83
C TRP A 371 -2.64 -4.93 -26.26
N ASP A 372 -3.92 -5.00 -26.63
CA ASP A 372 -4.34 -5.39 -27.99
C ASP A 372 -3.89 -4.42 -29.09
N ASP A 373 -3.47 -3.21 -28.73
CA ASP A 373 -2.88 -2.24 -29.66
C ASP A 373 -1.42 -2.54 -30.04
N GLY A 374 -0.84 -3.62 -29.48
CA GLY A 374 0.53 -4.05 -29.73
C GLY A 374 1.57 -3.42 -28.81
N THR A 375 1.16 -2.63 -27.81
CA THR A 375 2.06 -2.10 -26.78
C THR A 375 2.08 -2.96 -25.53
N TRP A 376 3.14 -2.86 -24.73
CA TRP A 376 3.22 -3.54 -23.44
C TRP A 376 3.80 -2.65 -22.35
N THR A 377 3.50 -2.97 -21.09
CA THR A 377 4.01 -2.27 -19.90
C THR A 377 4.26 -3.27 -18.77
N ALA A 378 5.39 -3.11 -18.05
CA ALA A 378 5.69 -3.87 -16.84
C ALA A 378 5.30 -3.09 -15.57
N TYR A 379 4.72 -3.82 -14.62
CA TYR A 379 4.34 -3.36 -13.30
C TYR A 379 5.09 -4.21 -12.25
N PRO A 380 6.16 -3.68 -11.63
CA PRO A 380 6.85 -4.38 -10.56
C PRO A 380 5.93 -4.64 -9.37
N VAL A 381 5.99 -5.84 -8.81
CA VAL A 381 5.18 -6.25 -7.65
C VAL A 381 6.12 -6.72 -6.54
N GLN A 382 5.96 -6.15 -5.34
CA GLN A 382 6.68 -6.61 -4.15
C GLN A 382 5.89 -7.74 -3.48
N GLU A 383 6.57 -8.83 -3.12
CA GLU A 383 5.99 -9.92 -2.33
C GLU A 383 5.58 -9.50 -0.92
#